data_AF-A0A9D1LHZ5-F1
#
_entry.id   AF-A0A9D1LHZ5-F1
#
_cell.length_a   1.000
_cell.length_b   1.000
_cell.length_c   1.000
_cell.angle_alpha   90.00
_cell.angle_beta   90.00
_cell.angle_gamma   90.00
#
_symmetry.space_group_name_H-M   'P 1'
#
loop_
_entity.id
_entity.type
_entity.pdbx_description
1 polymer ?
#
loop_
_entity_poly.entity_id
_entity_poly.type
_entity_poly.pdbx_seq_one_letter_code
_entity_poly.pdbx_strand_id
1 'polypeptide(L)'
;MDIIDVINIINETYENIYKEFNSSFMYSSAQITFTNGYCYDFFCMLKRFYPNASLMMKNDKMHCAALIDDNLYDATGIRDDLFDFHLATGTDMEYIYKYYGFFKGRFKTLLTNEVVKNVLSNKKSYVKTLNK
;
A
#
# COMPACT_ATOMS: atom_id res chain seq x y z
N MET A 1 -12.69 -10.97 0.27
CA MET A 1 -11.26 -10.96 0.62
C MET A 1 -11.09 -9.84 1.59
N ASP A 2 -10.48 -10.16 2.73
CA ASP A 2 -10.26 -9.19 3.79
C ASP A 2 -9.21 -8.16 3.35
N ILE A 3 -9.28 -6.94 3.88
CA ILE A 3 -8.31 -5.89 3.56
C ILE A 3 -6.90 -6.23 4.04
N ILE A 4 -6.78 -6.91 5.17
CA ILE A 4 -5.51 -7.38 5.71
C ILE A 4 -4.88 -8.40 4.75
N ASP A 5 -5.67 -9.27 4.12
CA ASP A 5 -5.17 -10.19 3.09
C ASP A 5 -4.56 -9.41 1.91
N VAL A 6 -5.23 -8.34 1.45
CA VAL A 6 -4.73 -7.52 0.33
C VAL A 6 -3.44 -6.80 0.72
N ILE A 7 -3.37 -6.24 1.94
CA ILE A 7 -2.17 -5.60 2.49
C ILE A 7 -0.99 -6.59 2.54
N ASN A 8 -1.24 -7.81 3.04
CA ASN A 8 -0.23 -8.87 3.08
C ASN A 8 0.27 -9.24 1.69
N ILE A 9 -0.63 -9.41 0.72
CA ILE A 9 -0.26 -9.70 -0.67
C ILE A 9 0.60 -8.57 -1.26
N ILE A 10 0.27 -7.31 -0.99
CA ILE A 10 1.07 -6.16 -1.46
C ILE A 10 2.49 -6.24 -0.89
N ASN A 11 2.61 -6.43 0.43
CA ASN A 11 3.90 -6.50 1.12
C ASN A 11 4.73 -7.69 0.62
N GLU A 12 4.16 -8.88 0.55
CA GLU A 12 4.85 -10.09 0.08
C GLU A 12 5.31 -9.96 -1.37
N THR A 13 4.46 -9.37 -2.22
CA THR A 13 4.82 -9.16 -3.64
C THR A 13 5.98 -8.19 -3.77
N TYR A 14 5.99 -7.11 -2.97
CA TYR A 14 7.12 -6.19 -2.92
C TYR A 14 8.41 -6.92 -2.49
N GLU A 15 8.36 -7.68 -1.40
CA GLU A 15 9.52 -8.42 -0.89
C GLU A 15 10.10 -9.38 -1.93
N ASN A 16 9.24 -10.12 -2.62
CA ASN A 16 9.67 -11.08 -3.63
C ASN A 16 10.35 -10.39 -4.81
N ILE A 17 9.73 -9.35 -5.36
CA ILE A 17 10.32 -8.58 -6.47
C ILE A 17 11.61 -7.91 -6.01
N TYR A 18 11.64 -7.33 -4.82
CA TYR A 18 12.83 -6.64 -4.33
C TYR A 18 14.02 -7.59 -4.18
N LYS A 19 13.80 -8.80 -3.65
CA LYS A 19 14.82 -9.86 -3.56
C LYS A 19 15.39 -10.26 -4.93
N GLU A 20 14.55 -10.27 -5.97
CA GLU A 20 14.99 -10.57 -7.34
C GLU A 20 15.86 -9.45 -7.95
N PHE A 21 15.58 -8.19 -7.59
CA PHE A 21 16.27 -7.03 -8.17
C PHE A 21 17.57 -6.65 -7.45
N ASN A 22 17.69 -6.94 -6.16
CA ASN A 22 18.79 -6.43 -5.32
C ASN A 22 19.33 -7.52 -4.39
N SER A 23 20.19 -8.40 -4.91
CA SER A 23 20.74 -9.53 -4.16
C SER A 23 21.79 -9.16 -3.09
N SER A 24 22.15 -7.88 -2.96
CA SER A 24 23.34 -7.44 -2.21
C SER A 24 23.11 -6.33 -1.17
N PHE A 25 21.87 -5.88 -0.89
CA PHE A 25 21.60 -4.86 0.14
C PHE A 25 20.81 -5.42 1.33
N MET A 26 21.22 -5.02 2.54
CA MET A 26 20.56 -5.42 3.80
C MET A 26 19.12 -4.91 3.85
N TYR A 27 18.20 -5.84 4.07
CA TYR A 27 16.76 -5.71 4.38
C TYR A 27 16.27 -4.29 4.74
N SER A 28 15.55 -3.64 3.82
CA SER A 28 14.42 -2.79 4.23
C SER A 28 13.14 -3.54 3.88
N SER A 29 12.43 -4.02 4.91
CA SER A 29 11.17 -4.73 4.67
C SER A 29 10.16 -3.84 3.93
N ALA A 30 9.19 -4.44 3.25
CA ALA A 30 8.08 -3.74 2.63
C ALA A 30 7.44 -2.74 3.59
N GLN A 31 7.24 -3.15 4.84
CA GLN A 31 6.72 -2.30 5.90
C GLN A 31 7.61 -1.07 6.14
N ILE A 32 8.93 -1.25 6.27
CA ILE A 32 9.87 -0.13 6.43
C ILE A 32 9.83 0.79 5.20
N THR A 33 9.90 0.23 3.99
CA THR A 33 9.87 1.00 2.75
C THR A 33 8.58 1.82 2.62
N PHE A 34 7.44 1.18 2.83
CA PHE A 34 6.14 1.83 2.69
C PHE A 34 5.83 2.79 3.83
N THR A 35 6.38 2.61 5.02
CA THR A 35 6.21 3.58 6.12
C THR A 35 7.23 4.73 6.08
N ASN A 36 8.32 4.61 5.31
CA ASN A 36 9.40 5.61 5.24
C ASN A 36 9.63 6.13 3.82
N GLY A 37 8.56 6.59 3.17
CA GLY A 37 8.66 7.39 1.95
C GLY A 37 7.92 6.86 0.74
N TYR A 38 7.41 5.63 0.77
CA TYR A 38 6.60 5.06 -0.32
C TYR A 38 5.13 4.79 0.06
N CYS A 39 4.64 5.37 1.16
CA CYS A 39 3.27 5.19 1.65
C CYS A 39 2.20 5.60 0.63
N TYR A 40 2.48 6.59 -0.22
CA TYR A 40 1.55 7.00 -1.26
C TYR A 40 1.45 5.98 -2.40
N ASP A 41 2.55 5.32 -2.79
CA ASP A 41 2.49 4.21 -3.75
C ASP A 41 1.70 3.03 -3.14
N PHE A 42 1.87 2.77 -1.84
CA PHE A 42 1.07 1.78 -1.12
C PHE A 42 -0.42 2.11 -1.17
N PHE A 43 -0.80 3.35 -0.81
CA PHE A 43 -2.17 3.84 -0.96
C PHE A 43 -2.70 3.66 -2.38
N CYS A 44 -1.92 4.03 -3.40
CA CYS A 44 -2.30 3.88 -4.80
C CYS A 44 -2.57 2.41 -5.17
N MET A 45 -1.80 1.47 -4.64
CA MET A 45 -2.04 0.03 -4.83
C MET A 45 -3.33 -0.41 -4.14
N LEU A 46 -3.54 -0.01 -2.88
CA LEU A 46 -4.72 -0.39 -2.12
C LEU A 46 -6.02 0.16 -2.74
N LYS A 47 -6.00 1.42 -3.19
CA LYS A 47 -7.14 2.10 -3.85
C LYS A 47 -7.64 1.37 -5.11
N ARG A 48 -6.79 0.57 -5.76
CA ARG A 48 -7.21 -0.26 -6.92
C ARG A 48 -8.21 -1.35 -6.54
N PHE A 49 -8.15 -1.83 -5.30
CA PHE A 49 -9.02 -2.90 -4.79
C PHE A 49 -10.13 -2.34 -3.89
N TYR A 50 -9.91 -1.17 -3.30
CA TYR A 50 -10.86 -0.43 -2.46
C TYR A 50 -11.09 0.97 -3.05
N PRO A 51 -11.96 1.12 -4.08
CA PRO A 51 -12.14 2.39 -4.77
C PRO A 51 -12.69 3.53 -3.89
N ASN A 52 -13.39 3.18 -2.80
CA ASN A 52 -13.87 4.10 -1.78
C ASN A 52 -12.75 4.64 -0.86
N ALA A 53 -11.54 4.09 -0.93
CA ALA A 53 -10.42 4.53 -0.10
C ALA A 53 -10.13 6.03 -0.28
N SER A 54 -10.08 6.76 0.82
CA SER A 54 -9.70 8.17 0.87
C SER A 54 -8.27 8.31 1.38
N LEU A 55 -7.51 9.24 0.81
CA LEU A 55 -6.15 9.49 1.28
C LEU A 55 -6.19 10.36 2.53
N MET A 56 -5.60 9.87 3.60
CA MET A 56 -5.41 10.60 4.84
C MET A 56 -3.94 11.00 4.97
N MET A 57 -3.69 12.25 5.32
CA MET A 57 -2.36 12.78 5.61
C MET A 57 -2.18 12.87 7.12
N LYS A 58 -1.03 12.41 7.63
CA LYS A 58 -0.67 12.60 9.04
C LYS A 58 -0.40 14.08 9.29
N ASN A 59 -0.79 14.61 10.46
CA ASN A 59 -0.71 16.04 10.75
C ASN A 59 0.72 16.62 10.68
N ASP A 60 1.73 15.80 10.95
CA ASP A 60 3.15 16.15 10.82
C ASP A 60 3.69 16.09 9.37
N LYS A 61 2.86 15.66 8.41
CA LYS A 61 3.18 15.44 6.99
C LYS A 61 4.27 14.39 6.73
N MET A 62 4.53 13.52 7.71
CA MET A 62 5.56 12.48 7.64
C MET A 62 5.01 11.11 7.25
N HIS A 63 3.68 10.93 7.15
CA HIS A 63 3.07 9.71 6.61
C HIS A 63 1.71 9.98 5.94
N CYS A 64 1.27 9.08 5.06
CA CYS A 64 -0.12 9.04 4.60
C CYS A 64 -0.65 7.61 4.59
N ALA A 65 -1.97 7.47 4.76
CA ALA A 65 -2.66 6.20 4.94
C ALA A 65 -4.02 6.21 4.21
N ALA A 66 -4.63 5.04 4.08
CA ALA A 66 -5.93 4.87 3.44
C ALA A 66 -7.05 4.82 4.49
N LEU A 67 -8.04 5.70 4.40
CA LEU A 67 -9.30 5.57 5.14
C LEU A 67 -10.29 4.75 4.32
N ILE A 68 -10.73 3.62 4.86
CA ILE A 68 -11.69 2.69 4.24
C ILE A 68 -12.67 2.26 5.34
N ASP A 69 -13.95 2.51 5.14
CA ASP A 69 -15.04 2.14 6.07
C ASP A 69 -14.70 2.49 7.53
N ASP A 70 -14.38 3.77 7.76
CA ASP A 70 -14.00 4.39 9.05
C ASP A 70 -12.72 3.88 9.71
N ASN A 71 -11.99 2.97 9.07
CA ASN A 71 -10.72 2.45 9.57
C ASN A 71 -9.54 2.97 8.74
N LEU A 72 -8.45 3.28 9.43
CA LEU A 72 -7.22 3.77 8.82
C LEU A 72 -6.25 2.61 8.57
N TYR A 73 -5.71 2.52 7.36
CA TYR A 73 -4.83 1.42 6.95
C TYR A 73 -3.54 1.92 6.32
N ASP A 74 -2.44 1.24 6.63
CA ASP A 74 -1.17 1.34 5.91
C ASP A 74 -0.53 -0.05 5.71
N ALA A 75 0.75 -0.07 5.34
CA ALA A 75 1.48 -1.33 5.11
C ALA A 75 1.62 -2.23 6.36
N THR A 76 1.35 -1.72 7.56
CA THR A 76 1.38 -2.48 8.81
C THR A 76 0.01 -3.07 9.18
N GLY A 77 -1.06 -2.69 8.48
CA GLY A 77 -2.42 -3.11 8.77
C GLY A 77 -3.29 -1.94 9.23
N ILE A 78 -4.13 -2.19 10.23
CA ILE A 78 -5.00 -1.17 10.84
C ILE A 78 -4.19 -0.24 11.76
N ARG A 79 -4.56 1.04 11.77
CA ARG A 79 -3.98 2.05 12.65
C ARG A 79 -5.01 2.57 13.66
N ASP A 80 -4.58 2.77 14.89
CA ASP A 80 -5.42 3.26 15.98
C ASP A 80 -5.36 4.80 16.19
N ASP A 81 -4.52 5.49 15.43
CA ASP A 81 -4.22 6.93 15.59
C ASP A 81 -4.96 7.82 14.58
N LEU A 82 -6.21 7.48 14.22
CA LEU A 82 -7.03 8.23 13.25
C LEU A 82 -7.10 9.73 13.53
N PHE A 83 -7.09 10.15 14.79
CA PHE A 83 -7.13 11.56 15.20
C PHE A 83 -5.87 12.35 14.82
N ASP A 84 -4.75 11.68 14.55
CA ASP A 84 -3.51 12.30 14.08
C ASP A 84 -3.45 12.44 12.56
N PHE A 85 -4.56 12.15 11.89
CA PHE A 85 -4.70 12.24 10.45
C PHE A 85 -5.87 13.15 10.06
N HIS A 86 -5.74 13.78 8.90
CA HIS A 86 -6.80 14.54 8.25
C HIS A 86 -6.96 14.09 6.80
N LEU A 87 -8.14 14.34 6.22
CA LEU A 87 -8.37 14.10 4.80
C LEU A 87 -7.39 14.96 3.99
N ALA A 88 -6.62 14.34 3.10
CA ALA A 88 -5.58 15.03 2.36
C ALA A 88 -6.18 16.17 1.50
N THR A 89 -5.62 17.36 1.66
CA THR A 89 -5.97 18.55 0.88
C THR A 89 -5.11 18.67 -0.38
N GLY A 90 -5.41 19.65 -1.25
CA GLY A 90 -4.55 19.95 -2.41
C GLY A 90 -3.10 20.26 -2.02
N THR A 91 -2.88 20.98 -0.91
CA THR A 91 -1.54 21.29 -0.39
C THR A 91 -0.81 20.05 0.11
N ASP A 92 -1.52 19.07 0.67
CA ASP A 92 -0.91 17.81 1.09
C ASP A 92 -0.50 16.98 -0.12
N MET A 93 -1.32 16.98 -1.18
CA MET A 93 -0.96 16.34 -2.44
C MET A 93 0.30 16.96 -3.06
N GLU A 94 0.40 18.28 -3.08
CA GLU A 94 1.62 18.99 -3.53
C GLU A 94 2.85 18.59 -2.71
N TYR A 95 2.69 18.48 -1.38
CA TYR A 95 3.76 18.01 -0.49
C TYR A 95 4.18 16.57 -0.82
N ILE A 96 3.22 15.66 -0.98
CA ILE A 96 3.48 14.26 -1.36
C ILE A 96 4.27 14.21 -2.67
N TYR A 97 3.80 14.90 -3.71
CA TYR A 97 4.47 14.90 -5.02
C TYR A 97 5.89 15.45 -4.97
N LYS A 98 6.17 16.35 -4.03
CA LYS A 98 7.49 16.98 -3.89
C LYS A 98 8.46 16.16 -3.04
N TYR A 99 8.00 15.52 -1.97
CA TYR A 99 8.88 14.97 -0.93
C TYR A 99 8.82 13.45 -0.78
N TYR A 100 7.76 12.79 -1.25
CA TYR A 100 7.65 11.34 -1.14
C TYR A 100 8.28 10.63 -2.34
N GLY A 101 8.87 9.47 -2.05
CA GLY A 101 9.39 8.56 -3.05
C GLY A 101 8.25 7.97 -3.86
N PHE A 102 8.43 7.98 -5.18
CA PHE A 102 7.60 7.20 -6.09
C PHE A 102 8.47 6.14 -6.72
N PHE A 103 8.02 4.90 -6.76
CA PHE A 103 8.62 3.91 -7.63
C PHE A 103 8.53 4.40 -9.07
N LYS A 104 9.60 4.21 -9.84
CA LYS A 104 9.68 4.66 -11.22
C LYS A 104 9.99 3.50 -12.16
N GLY A 105 9.59 3.68 -13.41
CA GLY A 105 9.94 2.77 -14.51
C GLY A 105 9.50 1.33 -14.28
N ARG A 106 10.37 0.40 -14.66
CA ARG A 106 10.07 -1.04 -14.72
C ARG A 106 9.64 -1.63 -13.38
N PHE A 107 10.23 -1.18 -12.26
CA PHE A 107 9.89 -1.71 -10.93
C PHE A 107 8.43 -1.42 -10.57
N LYS A 108 7.96 -0.18 -10.75
CA LYS A 108 6.57 0.19 -10.47
C LYS A 108 5.58 -0.63 -11.29
N THR A 109 5.86 -0.78 -12.59
CA THR A 109 5.00 -1.55 -13.49
C THR A 109 4.95 -3.02 -13.08
N LEU A 110 6.10 -3.63 -12.80
CA LEU A 110 6.19 -5.02 -12.39
C LEU A 110 5.46 -5.25 -11.06
N LEU A 111 5.75 -4.43 -10.05
CA LEU A 111 5.10 -4.50 -8.73
C LEU A 111 3.58 -4.40 -8.86
N THR A 112 3.09 -3.40 -9.61
CA THR A 112 1.64 -3.22 -9.81
C THR A 112 1.00 -4.44 -10.47
N ASN A 113 1.64 -4.98 -11.51
CA ASN A 113 1.09 -6.12 -12.26
C ASN A 113 1.05 -7.40 -11.43
N GLU A 114 2.13 -7.72 -10.72
CA GLU A 114 2.17 -8.91 -9.87
C GLU A 114 1.22 -8.79 -8.67
N VAL A 115 1.08 -7.61 -8.05
CA VAL A 115 0.11 -7.39 -6.99
C VAL A 115 -1.31 -7.66 -7.50
N VAL A 116 -1.69 -7.09 -8.65
CA VAL A 116 -3.02 -7.32 -9.25
C VAL A 116 -3.25 -8.79 -9.55
N LYS A 117 -2.27 -9.47 -10.14
CA LYS A 117 -2.34 -10.90 -10.44
C LYS A 117 -2.50 -11.74 -9.18
N ASN A 118 -1.74 -11.47 -8.13
CA ASN A 118 -1.76 -12.22 -6.88
C ASN A 118 -3.07 -12.02 -6.12
N VAL A 119 -3.59 -10.79 -6.05
CA VAL A 119 -4.89 -10.50 -5.43
C VAL A 119 -6.03 -11.19 -6.19
N LEU A 120 -6.08 -11.10 -7.52
CA LEU A 120 -7.13 -11.73 -8.32
C LEU A 120 -7.09 -13.26 -8.25
N SER A 121 -5.90 -13.86 -8.20
CA SER A 121 -5.74 -15.31 -8.06
C SER A 121 -6.26 -15.80 -6.71
N ASN A 122 -5.89 -15.11 -5.61
CA ASN A 122 -6.38 -15.44 -4.28
C ASN A 122 -7.90 -15.21 -4.15
N LYS A 123 -8.46 -14.18 -4.80
CA LYS A 123 -9.92 -13.93 -4.80
C LYS A 123 -10.69 -15.06 -5.46
N LYS A 124 -10.19 -15.60 -6.57
CA LYS A 124 -10.79 -16.78 -7.24
C LYS A 124 -10.77 -18.01 -6.34
N SER A 125 -9.67 -18.23 -5.62
CA SER A 125 -9.56 -19.35 -4.66
C SER A 125 -10.54 -19.19 -3.50
N TYR A 126 -10.64 -18.00 -2.91
CA TYR A 126 -11.58 -17.69 -1.83
C TYR A 126 -13.04 -17.95 -2.21
N VAL A 127 -13.47 -17.51 -3.40
CA VAL A 127 -14.82 -17.76 -3.92
C VAL A 127 -15.08 -19.26 -4.18
N LYS A 128 -14.07 -20.02 -4.62
CA LYS A 128 -14.21 -21.47 -4.78
C LYS A 128 -14.39 -22.20 -3.45
N THR A 129 -13.72 -21.75 -2.39
CA THR A 129 -13.83 -22.35 -1.06
C THR A 129 -15.18 -22.07 -0.41
N LEU A 130 -15.76 -20.87 -0.60
CA LEU A 130 -17.09 -20.52 -0.08
C LEU A 130 -18.25 -21.24 -0.77
N ASN A 131 -18.05 -21.73 -2.00
CA ASN A 131 -19.08 -22.41 -2.79
C ASN A 131 -18.94 -23.95 -2.73
N LYS A 132 -18.14 -24.48 -1.81
CA LYS A 132 -18.04 -25.92 -1.49
C LYS A 132 -18.68 -26.19 -0.14
#